data_AF-A0AAD5LX22-F1
#
_entry.id   AF-A0AAD5LX22-F1
#
_cell.length_a   1.000
_cell.length_b   1.000
_cell.length_c   1.000
_cell.angle_alpha   90.00
_cell.angle_beta   90.00
_cell.angle_gamma   90.00
#
_symmetry.space_group_name_H-M   'P 1'
#
loop_
_entity.id
_entity.type
_entity.pdbx_description
1 polymer ?
#
loop_
_entity_poly.entity_id
_entity_poly.type
_entity_poly.pdbx_seq_one_letter_code
_entity_poly.pdbx_strand_id
1 'polypeptide(L)'
;MIDFRPETAEDCVNQNLFLWLLRRACQKGTFDANKMYASEKVDGIDMLLRALAAYKRHDPETLDEREHMENLFDALCAALMLPANREKFLDGEGLQLMNLMLRERKQSRESALKVLDHATTGAEGKDNCNKFVEILGLRTLFPLFMRTPSKVKRKDTTPDEHEEHVCAHEHEKVDRAIELFIKYKEKLAKFEAKRGRREDGSVDEDVDREYLDRLDAGLYTLQNLSLILADVCTHTSSARHRASKLFSMKMKQEKISKVPLTSMFLR
;
A
#
# COMPACT_ATOMS: atom_id res chain seq x y z
N MET A 1 1.47 3.77 -28.85
CA MET A 1 1.73 5.06 -29.53
C MET A 1 2.31 6.07 -28.55
N ILE A 2 1.73 6.20 -27.34
CA ILE A 2 2.31 6.97 -26.23
C ILE A 2 3.64 6.36 -25.75
N ASP A 3 3.78 5.02 -25.78
CA ASP A 3 5.03 4.33 -25.40
C ASP A 3 6.23 4.70 -26.30
N PHE A 4 5.96 5.12 -27.55
CA PHE A 4 7.00 5.51 -28.49
C PHE A 4 7.32 7.02 -28.45
N ARG A 5 6.36 7.84 -27.99
CA ARG A 5 6.50 9.30 -27.86
C ARG A 5 5.74 9.81 -26.63
N PRO A 6 6.33 9.73 -25.43
CA PRO A 6 5.68 10.15 -24.19
C PRO A 6 5.33 11.64 -24.21
N GLU A 7 6.06 12.46 -24.97
CA GLU A 7 5.82 13.90 -25.14
C GLU A 7 4.44 14.22 -25.71
N THR A 8 3.89 13.34 -26.56
CA THR A 8 2.55 13.51 -27.16
C THR A 8 1.41 13.25 -26.17
N ALA A 9 1.70 12.78 -24.95
CA ALA A 9 0.68 12.55 -23.94
C ALA A 9 -0.01 13.86 -23.53
N GLU A 10 0.74 14.96 -23.46
CA GLU A 10 0.19 16.28 -23.10
C GLU A 10 -0.77 16.79 -24.19
N ASP A 11 -0.42 16.61 -25.47
CA ASP A 11 -1.29 16.94 -26.59
C ASP A 11 -2.60 16.13 -26.57
N CYS A 12 -2.53 14.84 -26.24
CA CYS A 12 -3.71 13.99 -26.09
C CYS A 12 -4.64 14.45 -24.95
N VAL A 13 -4.08 14.99 -23.85
CA VAL A 13 -4.86 15.57 -22.76
C VAL A 13 -5.51 16.88 -23.22
N ASN A 14 -4.72 17.77 -23.84
CA ASN A 14 -5.17 19.08 -24.30
C ASN A 14 -6.23 19.00 -25.42
N GLN A 15 -6.21 17.95 -26.23
CA GLN A 15 -7.17 17.72 -27.31
C GLN A 15 -8.43 16.96 -26.87
N ASN A 16 -8.72 16.87 -25.56
CA ASN A 16 -9.87 16.16 -24.98
C ASN A 16 -9.93 14.64 -25.25
N LEU A 17 -8.90 14.04 -25.86
CA LEU A 17 -8.85 12.60 -26.08
C LEU A 17 -8.82 11.85 -24.75
N PHE A 18 -8.08 12.35 -23.76
CA PHE A 18 -8.04 11.76 -22.42
C PHE A 18 -9.41 11.79 -21.73
N LEU A 19 -10.12 12.91 -21.79
CA LEU A 19 -11.47 13.05 -21.22
C LEU A 19 -12.46 12.10 -21.91
N TRP A 20 -12.37 11.96 -23.24
CA TRP A 20 -13.19 11.02 -23.99
C TRP A 20 -12.89 9.56 -23.61
N LEU A 21 -11.62 9.20 -23.49
CA LEU A 21 -11.19 7.86 -23.07
C LEU A 21 -11.66 7.54 -21.64
N LEU A 22 -11.51 8.48 -20.70
CA LEU A 22 -11.95 8.30 -19.32
C LEU A 22 -13.46 8.06 -19.23
N ARG A 23 -14.25 8.82 -20.00
CA ARG A 23 -15.71 8.63 -20.10
C ARG A 23 -16.07 7.26 -20.65
N ARG A 24 -15.36 6.81 -21.68
CA ARG A 24 -15.58 5.48 -22.27
C ARG A 24 -15.19 4.36 -21.32
N ALA A 25 -14.07 4.50 -20.61
CA ALA A 25 -13.59 3.48 -19.67
C ALA A 25 -14.50 3.35 -18.44
N CYS A 26 -15.09 4.44 -17.95
CA CYS A 26 -15.88 4.42 -16.71
C CYS A 26 -17.39 4.15 -16.90
N GLN A 27 -17.89 4.03 -18.14
CA GLN A 27 -19.33 3.85 -18.41
C GLN A 27 -19.67 2.41 -18.83
N LYS A 28 -20.65 1.79 -18.17
CA LYS A 28 -21.33 0.57 -18.66
C LYS A 28 -22.54 0.95 -19.53
N GLY A 29 -22.62 0.45 -20.76
CA GLY A 29 -23.77 0.59 -21.68
C GLY A 29 -23.49 1.32 -23.00
N THR A 30 -24.50 1.41 -23.87
CA THR A 30 -24.43 2.13 -25.15
C THR A 30 -24.26 3.64 -24.95
N PHE A 31 -23.39 4.24 -25.76
CA PHE A 31 -23.06 5.66 -25.73
C PHE A 31 -24.28 6.51 -26.12
N ASP A 32 -24.78 7.34 -25.19
CA ASP A 32 -25.86 8.30 -25.45
C ASP A 32 -25.31 9.74 -25.39
N ALA A 33 -25.51 10.49 -26.48
CA ALA A 33 -25.10 11.89 -26.63
C ALA A 33 -25.72 12.81 -25.55
N ASN A 34 -26.89 12.46 -24.99
CA ASN A 34 -27.50 13.22 -23.90
C ASN A 34 -26.74 13.06 -22.57
N LYS A 35 -26.06 11.92 -22.37
CA LYS A 35 -25.21 11.65 -21.20
C LYS A 35 -23.89 12.45 -21.26
N MET A 36 -23.49 12.87 -22.46
CA MET A 36 -22.29 13.67 -22.72
C MET A 36 -22.47 15.14 -22.28
N TYR A 37 -23.64 15.73 -22.52
CA TYR A 37 -23.95 17.11 -22.11
C TYR A 37 -24.04 17.27 -20.58
N ALA A 38 -24.54 16.26 -19.87
CA ALA A 38 -24.57 16.27 -18.40
C ALA A 38 -23.17 16.12 -17.75
N SER A 39 -22.13 15.84 -18.56
CA SER A 39 -20.81 15.42 -18.07
C SER A 39 -19.69 16.47 -18.18
N GLU A 40 -20.00 17.70 -18.59
CA GLU A 40 -19.00 18.78 -18.81
C GLU A 40 -18.28 19.25 -17.52
N LYS A 41 -18.76 18.85 -16.34
CA LYS A 41 -18.12 19.10 -15.03
C LYS A 41 -17.81 17.81 -14.26
N VAL A 42 -17.57 16.71 -14.95
CA VAL A 42 -17.35 15.44 -14.26
C VAL A 42 -15.90 15.34 -13.82
N ASP A 43 -15.69 15.31 -12.50
CA ASP A 43 -14.40 15.07 -11.88
C ASP A 43 -13.92 13.65 -12.21
N GLY A 44 -12.71 13.53 -12.78
CA GLY A 44 -12.15 12.25 -13.18
C GLY A 44 -11.96 11.29 -12.00
N ILE A 45 -11.72 11.81 -10.79
CA ILE A 45 -11.63 10.99 -9.58
C ILE A 45 -12.98 10.34 -9.26
N ASP A 46 -14.07 11.10 -9.28
CA ASP A 46 -15.42 10.58 -9.06
C ASP A 46 -15.83 9.54 -10.12
N MET A 47 -15.40 9.70 -11.37
CA MET A 47 -15.62 8.68 -12.41
C MET A 47 -14.95 7.35 -12.09
N LEU A 48 -13.66 7.41 -11.72
CA LEU A 48 -12.89 6.22 -11.35
C LEU A 48 -13.49 5.54 -10.12
N LEU A 49 -13.87 6.31 -9.10
CA LEU A 49 -14.51 5.79 -7.89
C LEU A 49 -15.84 5.11 -8.19
N ARG A 50 -16.69 5.70 -9.03
CA ARG A 50 -17.97 5.10 -9.44
C ARG A 50 -17.78 3.81 -10.24
N ALA A 51 -16.81 3.79 -11.16
CA ALA A 51 -16.49 2.59 -11.92
C ALA A 51 -16.00 1.46 -11.01
N LEU A 52 -15.07 1.78 -10.10
CA LEU A 52 -14.54 0.83 -9.11
C LEU A 52 -15.61 0.36 -8.12
N ALA A 53 -16.61 1.18 -7.81
CA ALA A 53 -17.71 0.81 -6.91
C ALA A 53 -18.56 -0.37 -7.42
N ALA A 54 -18.50 -0.72 -8.70
CA ALA A 54 -19.10 -1.95 -9.22
C ALA A 54 -18.45 -3.21 -8.60
N TYR A 55 -17.16 -3.16 -8.27
CA TYR A 55 -16.35 -4.27 -7.75
C TYR A 55 -16.26 -4.29 -6.22
N LYS A 56 -17.09 -3.50 -5.52
CA LYS A 56 -17.06 -3.42 -4.05
C LYS A 56 -17.58 -4.67 -3.35
N ARG A 57 -18.44 -5.45 -4.02
CA ARG A 57 -19.08 -6.68 -3.47
C ARG A 57 -19.00 -7.88 -4.40
N HIS A 58 -18.60 -7.69 -5.65
CA HIS A 58 -18.57 -8.72 -6.68
C HIS A 58 -17.16 -8.79 -7.27
N ASP A 59 -16.71 -10.02 -7.53
CA ASP A 59 -15.49 -10.25 -8.29
C ASP A 59 -15.77 -10.05 -9.78
N PRO A 60 -14.77 -9.63 -10.57
CA PRO A 60 -14.89 -9.62 -12.03
C PRO A 60 -15.20 -11.02 -12.56
N GLU A 61 -16.08 -11.12 -13.56
CA GLU A 61 -16.56 -12.40 -14.10
C GLU A 61 -15.56 -13.02 -15.08
N THR A 62 -14.82 -12.18 -15.79
CA THR A 62 -13.89 -12.57 -16.86
C THR A 62 -12.48 -12.04 -16.60
N LEU A 63 -11.49 -12.60 -17.29
CA LEU A 63 -10.12 -12.10 -17.23
C LEU A 63 -10.03 -10.68 -17.78
N ASP A 64 -10.76 -10.37 -18.86
CA ASP A 64 -10.81 -9.02 -19.45
C ASP A 64 -11.44 -8.01 -18.48
N GLU A 65 -12.51 -8.38 -17.76
CA GLU A 65 -13.11 -7.52 -16.75
C GLU A 65 -12.15 -7.31 -15.56
N ARG A 66 -11.39 -8.35 -15.19
CA ARG A 66 -10.36 -8.23 -14.15
C ARG A 66 -9.25 -7.28 -14.57
N GLU A 67 -8.74 -7.40 -15.79
CA GLU A 67 -7.73 -6.49 -16.33
C GLU A 67 -8.26 -5.05 -16.38
N HIS A 68 -9.51 -4.87 -16.81
CA HIS A 68 -10.16 -3.57 -16.79
C HIS A 68 -10.24 -2.98 -15.37
N MET A 69 -10.64 -3.78 -14.38
CA MET A 69 -10.67 -3.36 -12.97
C MET A 69 -9.28 -2.95 -12.48
N GLU A 70 -8.23 -3.72 -12.76
CA GLU A 70 -6.85 -3.35 -12.37
C GLU A 70 -6.40 -2.06 -13.06
N ASN A 71 -6.71 -1.87 -14.34
CA ASN A 71 -6.40 -0.64 -15.07
C ASN A 71 -7.09 0.60 -14.45
N LEU A 72 -8.31 0.45 -13.92
CA LEU A 72 -9.00 1.51 -13.19
C LEU A 72 -8.30 1.84 -11.86
N PHE A 73 -7.82 0.82 -11.13
CA PHE A 73 -7.05 1.02 -9.90
C PHE A 73 -5.71 1.69 -10.18
N ASP A 74 -4.99 1.27 -11.21
CA ASP A 74 -3.71 1.86 -11.61
C ASP A 74 -3.88 3.31 -12.05
N ALA A 75 -4.95 3.62 -12.81
CA ALA A 75 -5.29 4.99 -13.17
C ALA A 75 -5.58 5.86 -11.94
N LEU A 76 -6.28 5.33 -10.93
CA LEU A 76 -6.55 6.03 -9.69
C LEU A 76 -5.27 6.26 -8.86
N CYS A 77 -4.39 5.25 -8.75
CA CYS A 77 -3.09 5.38 -8.10
C CYS A 77 -2.23 6.46 -8.77
N ALA A 78 -2.17 6.45 -10.11
CA ALA A 78 -1.46 7.47 -10.88
C ALA A 78 -2.03 8.87 -10.64
N ALA A 79 -3.36 9.00 -10.61
CA ALA A 79 -4.02 10.27 -10.34
C ALA A 79 -3.73 10.80 -8.92
N LEU A 80 -3.62 9.93 -7.91
CA LEU A 80 -3.32 10.29 -6.53
C LEU A 80 -1.86 10.70 -6.29
N MET A 81 -0.97 10.50 -7.27
CA MET A 81 0.38 11.05 -7.22
C MET A 81 0.40 12.59 -7.34
N LEU A 82 -0.66 13.19 -7.87
CA LEU A 82 -0.88 14.63 -7.83
C LEU A 82 -1.58 15.02 -6.52
N PRO A 83 -0.97 15.83 -5.64
CA PRO A 83 -1.56 16.19 -4.34
C PRO A 83 -2.97 16.78 -4.41
N ALA A 84 -3.25 17.61 -5.43
CA ALA A 84 -4.57 18.22 -5.63
C ALA A 84 -5.72 17.20 -5.83
N ASN A 85 -5.42 15.98 -6.25
CA ASN A 85 -6.44 14.94 -6.42
C ASN A 85 -6.77 14.21 -5.12
N ARG A 86 -5.99 14.40 -4.04
CA ARG A 86 -6.22 13.74 -2.76
C ARG A 86 -7.43 14.31 -2.02
N GLU A 87 -7.63 15.62 -2.11
CA GLU A 87 -8.84 16.29 -1.59
C GLU A 87 -10.08 15.81 -2.36
N LYS A 88 -10.01 15.74 -3.69
CA LYS A 88 -11.10 15.20 -4.51
C LYS A 88 -11.44 13.73 -4.19
N PHE A 89 -10.42 12.92 -3.91
CA PHE A 89 -10.60 11.54 -3.49
C PHE A 89 -11.25 11.44 -2.10
N LEU A 90 -10.89 12.34 -1.19
CA LEU A 90 -11.51 12.46 0.12
C LEU A 90 -13.00 12.84 0.02
N ASP A 91 -13.30 13.88 -0.76
CA ASP A 91 -14.65 14.38 -1.01
C ASP A 91 -15.52 13.35 -1.75
N GLY A 92 -14.92 12.57 -2.64
CA GLY A 92 -15.57 11.49 -3.38
C GLY A 92 -15.82 10.21 -2.57
N GLU A 93 -15.63 10.23 -1.25
CA GLU A 93 -15.75 9.05 -0.36
C GLU A 93 -14.83 7.87 -0.76
N GLY A 94 -13.69 8.17 -1.38
CA GLY A 94 -12.75 7.15 -1.84
C GLY A 94 -12.22 6.27 -0.71
N LEU A 95 -11.96 6.85 0.47
CA LEU A 95 -11.52 6.10 1.65
C LEU A 95 -12.57 5.10 2.14
N GLN A 96 -13.84 5.48 2.13
CA GLN A 96 -14.96 4.63 2.52
C GLN A 96 -15.09 3.45 1.55
N LEU A 97 -14.96 3.72 0.25
CA LEU A 97 -15.00 2.68 -0.77
C LEU A 97 -13.85 1.68 -0.61
N MET A 98 -12.62 2.15 -0.45
CA MET A 98 -11.46 1.28 -0.27
C MET A 98 -11.55 0.48 1.03
N ASN A 99 -11.97 1.11 2.13
CA ASN A 99 -12.17 0.43 3.41
C ASN A 99 -13.25 -0.66 3.31
N LEU A 100 -14.34 -0.42 2.57
CA LEU A 100 -15.34 -1.44 2.28
C LEU A 100 -14.76 -2.60 1.47
N MET A 101 -14.01 -2.33 0.40
CA MET A 101 -13.37 -3.38 -0.41
C MET A 101 -12.39 -4.26 0.39
N LEU A 102 -11.64 -3.67 1.32
CA LEU A 102 -10.77 -4.44 2.22
C LEU A 102 -11.56 -5.42 3.10
N ARG A 103 -12.76 -5.03 3.56
CA ARG A 103 -13.63 -5.85 4.42
C ARG A 103 -14.27 -7.02 3.65
N GLU A 104 -14.65 -6.82 2.40
CA GLU A 104 -15.40 -7.79 1.58
C GLU A 104 -14.54 -8.97 1.06
N ARG A 105 -13.22 -8.90 1.23
CA ARG A 105 -12.26 -9.98 0.94
C ARG A 105 -12.22 -10.47 -0.52
N LYS A 106 -12.55 -9.59 -1.46
CA LYS A 106 -12.63 -9.86 -2.90
C LYS A 106 -11.30 -9.64 -3.63
N GLN A 107 -11.27 -9.94 -4.93
CA GLN A 107 -10.09 -9.72 -5.79
C GLN A 107 -9.61 -8.26 -5.78
N SER A 108 -10.53 -7.29 -5.61
CA SER A 108 -10.24 -5.86 -5.49
C SER A 108 -9.46 -5.45 -4.23
N ARG A 109 -9.29 -6.36 -3.25
CA ARG A 109 -8.67 -6.04 -1.95
C ARG A 109 -7.23 -5.56 -2.07
N GLU A 110 -6.39 -6.24 -2.85
CA GLU A 110 -4.97 -5.89 -2.94
C GLU A 110 -4.79 -4.51 -3.57
N SER A 111 -5.55 -4.21 -4.61
CA SER A 111 -5.51 -2.93 -5.30
C SER A 111 -6.14 -1.81 -4.48
N ALA A 112 -7.19 -2.09 -3.70
CA ALA A 112 -7.72 -1.14 -2.71
C ALA A 112 -6.69 -0.78 -1.63
N LEU A 113 -5.85 -1.73 -1.20
CA LEU A 113 -4.77 -1.45 -0.25
C LEU A 113 -3.70 -0.55 -0.86
N LYS A 114 -3.35 -0.76 -2.14
CA LYS A 114 -2.42 0.13 -2.86
C LYS A 114 -2.96 1.55 -2.97
N VAL A 115 -4.24 1.73 -3.33
CA VAL A 115 -4.86 3.06 -3.40
C VAL A 115 -4.79 3.78 -2.05
N LEU A 116 -5.05 3.07 -0.95
CA LEU A 116 -4.94 3.65 0.40
C LEU A 116 -3.51 4.09 0.72
N ASP A 117 -2.49 3.32 0.32
CA ASP A 117 -1.08 3.68 0.49
C ASP A 117 -0.76 4.98 -0.26
N HIS A 118 -1.16 5.10 -1.53
CA HIS A 118 -0.98 6.33 -2.32
C HIS A 118 -1.75 7.54 -1.75
N ALA A 119 -2.95 7.33 -1.24
CA ALA A 119 -3.78 8.41 -0.69
C ALA A 119 -3.26 8.95 0.65
N THR A 120 -2.56 8.12 1.43
CA THR A 120 -2.12 8.43 2.80
C THR A 120 -0.62 8.71 2.93
N THR A 121 0.16 8.51 1.87
CA THR A 121 1.61 8.73 1.88
C THR A 121 1.99 10.22 1.85
N GLY A 122 2.93 10.64 2.71
CA GLY A 122 3.50 12.00 2.71
C GLY A 122 2.63 13.05 3.41
N ALA A 123 3.13 14.29 3.50
CA ALA A 123 2.47 15.37 4.23
C ALA A 123 1.07 15.72 3.66
N GLU A 124 0.94 15.67 2.34
CA GLU A 124 -0.30 15.89 1.60
C GLU A 124 -1.37 14.79 1.85
N GLY A 125 -1.02 13.70 2.54
CA GLY A 125 -1.92 12.60 2.89
C GLY A 125 -2.55 12.74 4.27
N LYS A 126 -2.21 13.80 5.02
CA LYS A 126 -2.58 13.98 6.43
C LYS A 126 -4.10 13.91 6.66
N ASP A 127 -4.88 14.62 5.85
CA ASP A 127 -6.34 14.65 6.01
C ASP A 127 -6.96 13.30 5.67
N ASN A 128 -6.41 12.59 4.69
CA ASN A 128 -6.80 11.22 4.38
C ASN A 128 -6.48 10.26 5.53
N CYS A 129 -5.32 10.39 6.19
CA CYS A 129 -4.97 9.59 7.36
C CYS A 129 -5.97 9.81 8.51
N ASN A 130 -6.28 11.07 8.82
CA ASN A 130 -7.24 11.43 9.86
C ASN A 130 -8.62 10.84 9.53
N LYS A 131 -9.09 11.05 8.30
CA LYS A 131 -10.39 10.53 7.88
C LYS A 131 -10.44 9.00 7.92
N PHE A 132 -9.36 8.33 7.52
CA PHE A 132 -9.27 6.87 7.56
C PHE A 132 -9.45 6.32 8.98
N VAL A 133 -8.91 7.01 9.99
CA VAL A 133 -9.13 6.66 11.41
C VAL A 133 -10.58 6.90 11.82
N GLU A 134 -11.17 8.04 11.44
CA GLU A 134 -12.58 8.37 11.74
C GLU A 134 -13.56 7.32 11.20
N ILE A 135 -13.32 6.80 10.00
CA ILE A 135 -14.18 5.77 9.37
C ILE A 135 -13.86 4.34 9.87
N LEU A 136 -13.19 4.21 11.01
CA LEU A 136 -12.79 2.95 11.63
C LEU A 136 -11.87 2.09 10.75
N GLY A 137 -11.10 2.72 9.85
CA GLY A 137 -10.18 2.03 8.93
C GLY A 137 -9.12 1.19 9.65
N LEU A 138 -8.70 1.59 10.86
CA LEU A 138 -7.76 0.81 11.67
C LEU A 138 -8.30 -0.57 12.05
N ARG A 139 -9.61 -0.71 12.29
CA ARG A 139 -10.24 -2.02 12.56
C ARG A 139 -10.12 -2.96 11.36
N THR A 140 -10.09 -2.42 10.15
CA THR A 140 -9.90 -3.20 8.92
C THR A 140 -8.42 -3.47 8.64
N LEU A 141 -7.54 -2.49 8.89
CA LEU A 141 -6.13 -2.57 8.54
C LEU A 141 -5.33 -3.47 9.50
N PHE A 142 -5.55 -3.38 10.82
CA PHE A 142 -4.77 -4.14 11.79
C PHE A 142 -4.89 -5.67 11.65
N PRO A 143 -6.06 -6.26 11.34
CA PRO A 143 -6.14 -7.69 11.02
C PRO A 143 -5.24 -8.10 9.85
N LEU A 144 -5.13 -7.28 8.81
CA LEU A 144 -4.23 -7.53 7.66
C LEU A 144 -2.76 -7.44 8.08
N PHE A 145 -2.43 -6.55 9.02
CA PHE A 145 -1.08 -6.44 9.58
C PHE A 145 -0.72 -7.65 10.46
N MET A 146 -1.64 -8.10 11.31
CA MET A 146 -1.44 -9.24 12.20
C MET A 146 -1.38 -10.56 11.42
N ARG A 147 -2.18 -10.70 10.36
CA ARG A 147 -2.19 -11.87 9.47
C ARG A 147 -1.88 -11.47 8.04
N THR A 148 -0.64 -11.66 7.65
CA THR A 148 -0.25 -11.54 6.25
C THR A 148 -0.85 -12.70 5.45
N PRO A 149 -1.66 -12.43 4.40
CA PRO A 149 -2.21 -13.50 3.57
C PRO A 149 -1.09 -14.35 2.96
N SER A 150 -1.21 -15.67 3.08
CA SER A 150 -0.26 -16.62 2.48
C SER A 150 -0.47 -16.72 0.97
N LYS A 151 0.61 -16.65 0.18
CA LYS A 151 0.57 -16.88 -1.29
C LYS A 151 0.12 -18.30 -1.66
N VAL A 152 0.21 -19.25 -0.73
CA VAL A 152 -0.32 -20.61 -0.88
C VAL A 152 -1.68 -20.68 -0.19
N LYS A 153 -2.76 -20.94 -0.96
CA LYS A 153 -4.10 -21.21 -0.42
C LYS A 153 -4.02 -22.47 0.46
N ARG A 154 -3.94 -22.31 1.78
CA ARG A 154 -4.19 -23.42 2.70
C ARG A 154 -5.70 -23.68 2.71
N LYS A 155 -6.08 -24.95 2.57
CA LYS A 155 -7.48 -25.39 2.45
C LYS A 155 -8.21 -25.43 3.81
N ASP A 156 -7.52 -25.16 4.90
CA ASP A 156 -8.08 -25.21 6.25
C ASP A 156 -7.90 -23.88 6.96
N THR A 157 -8.93 -23.03 6.86
CA THR A 157 -9.36 -22.13 7.93
C THR A 157 -10.78 -21.68 7.62
N THR A 158 -11.72 -22.21 8.39
CA THR A 158 -13.08 -21.72 8.57
C THR A 158 -13.23 -21.31 10.04
N PRO A 159 -14.40 -20.82 10.46
CA PRO A 159 -15.02 -19.53 10.17
C PRO A 159 -14.93 -18.66 11.44
N ASP A 160 -14.43 -17.43 11.40
CA ASP A 160 -14.36 -16.54 12.59
C ASP A 160 -13.60 -17.04 13.83
N GLU A 161 -13.05 -18.25 13.82
CA GLU A 161 -12.53 -18.92 15.01
C GLU A 161 -11.21 -18.28 15.48
N HIS A 162 -11.38 -17.41 16.49
CA HIS A 162 -10.41 -16.89 17.46
C HIS A 162 -9.69 -15.57 17.14
N GLU A 163 -9.91 -14.99 15.97
CA GLU A 163 -9.01 -13.98 15.39
C GLU A 163 -9.15 -12.56 15.94
N GLU A 164 -10.32 -12.22 16.50
CA GLU A 164 -10.66 -10.94 17.15
C GLU A 164 -10.43 -10.97 18.68
N HIS A 165 -10.14 -12.15 19.26
CA HIS A 165 -10.09 -12.37 20.72
C HIS A 165 -8.83 -11.86 21.44
N VAL A 166 -7.88 -11.22 20.74
CA VAL A 166 -6.60 -10.76 21.32
C VAL A 166 -6.37 -9.25 21.15
N CYS A 167 -7.36 -8.47 20.68
CA CYS A 167 -7.21 -7.03 20.35
C CYS A 167 -6.84 -6.06 21.49
N ALA A 168 -6.46 -6.53 22.67
CA ALA A 168 -5.85 -5.70 23.72
C ALA A 168 -4.80 -6.46 24.55
N HIS A 169 -4.18 -7.52 24.03
CA HIS A 169 -2.98 -8.04 24.69
C HIS A 169 -1.86 -6.99 24.58
N GLU A 170 -1.28 -6.65 25.74
CA GLU A 170 -0.29 -5.58 25.90
C GLU A 170 0.73 -5.60 24.75
N HIS A 171 0.66 -4.57 23.89
CA HIS A 171 1.61 -4.31 22.81
C HIS A 171 1.71 -5.38 21.70
N GLU A 172 0.68 -6.19 21.44
CA GLU A 172 0.71 -7.24 20.38
C GLU A 172 1.18 -6.72 19.00
N LYS A 173 0.81 -5.48 18.66
CA LYS A 173 1.15 -4.83 17.38
C LYS A 173 2.64 -4.48 17.35
N VAL A 174 3.20 -4.09 18.50
CA VAL A 174 4.64 -3.86 18.67
C VAL A 174 5.40 -5.17 18.56
N ASP A 175 4.90 -6.24 19.19
CA ASP A 175 5.48 -7.58 19.10
C ASP A 175 5.53 -8.06 17.64
N ARG A 176 4.43 -7.90 16.91
CA ARG A 176 4.33 -8.23 15.48
C ARG A 176 5.28 -7.38 14.63
N ALA A 177 5.34 -6.07 14.87
CA ALA A 177 6.26 -5.18 14.17
C ALA A 177 7.72 -5.58 14.38
N ILE A 178 8.10 -5.96 15.61
CA ILE A 178 9.45 -6.45 15.93
C ILE A 178 9.73 -7.81 15.28
N GLU A 179 8.76 -8.73 15.28
CA GLU A 179 8.89 -10.01 14.59
C GLU A 179 9.16 -9.81 13.09
N LEU A 180 8.38 -8.95 12.44
CA LEU A 180 8.59 -8.60 11.03
C LEU A 180 9.94 -7.91 10.83
N PHE A 181 10.33 -6.97 11.70
CA PHE A 181 11.61 -6.28 11.61
C PHE A 181 12.78 -7.29 11.64
N ILE A 182 12.77 -8.22 12.59
CA ILE A 182 13.82 -9.26 12.69
C ILE A 182 13.83 -10.14 11.44
N LYS A 183 12.65 -10.58 10.97
CA LYS A 183 12.52 -11.40 9.76
C LYS A 183 13.11 -10.72 8.52
N TYR A 184 12.80 -9.44 8.30
CA TYR A 184 13.31 -8.71 7.14
C TYR A 184 14.80 -8.35 7.29
N LYS A 185 15.28 -8.03 8.51
CA LYS A 185 16.71 -7.84 8.79
C LYS A 185 17.51 -9.10 8.47
N GLU A 186 17.06 -10.28 8.93
CA GLU A 186 17.70 -11.56 8.63
C GLU A 186 17.65 -11.93 7.14
N LYS A 187 16.53 -11.63 6.46
CA LYS A 187 16.40 -11.86 5.01
C LYS A 187 17.41 -11.02 4.22
N LEU A 188 17.56 -9.74 4.56
CA LEU A 188 18.55 -8.85 3.96
C LEU A 188 19.98 -9.28 4.28
N ALA A 189 20.29 -9.63 5.53
CA ALA A 189 21.62 -10.11 5.91
C ALA A 189 22.03 -11.38 5.15
N LYS A 190 21.09 -12.31 4.94
CA LYS A 190 21.32 -13.52 4.10
C LYS A 190 21.55 -13.16 2.63
N PHE A 191 20.81 -12.18 2.11
CA PHE A 191 20.96 -11.69 0.74
C PHE A 191 22.35 -11.05 0.54
N GLU A 192 22.74 -10.12 1.42
CA GLU A 192 24.05 -9.45 1.38
C GLU A 192 25.21 -10.45 1.55
N ALA A 193 25.10 -11.41 2.46
CA ALA A 193 26.11 -12.46 2.65
C ALA A 193 26.25 -13.42 1.45
N LYS A 194 25.16 -13.66 0.70
CA LYS A 194 25.19 -14.48 -0.53
C LYS A 194 25.85 -13.71 -1.68
N ARG A 195 25.68 -12.39 -1.71
CA ARG A 195 26.25 -11.51 -2.74
C ARG A 195 27.73 -11.23 -2.53
N GLY A 196 28.16 -10.97 -1.28
CA GLY A 196 29.59 -10.77 -0.96
C GLY A 196 30.49 -11.99 -1.24
N ARG A 197 29.90 -13.15 -1.58
CA ARG A 197 30.62 -14.35 -2.06
C ARG A 197 30.74 -14.44 -3.59
N ARG A 198 30.10 -13.53 -4.33
CA ARG A 198 29.96 -13.56 -5.80
C ARG A 198 30.74 -12.46 -6.52
N GLU A 199 31.31 -11.47 -5.82
CA GLU A 199 31.98 -10.34 -6.47
C GLU A 199 33.38 -10.72 -7.00
N ASP A 200 33.42 -10.94 -8.32
CA ASP A 200 34.53 -10.73 -9.26
C ASP A 200 33.91 -10.06 -10.51
N GLY A 201 34.02 -8.73 -10.65
CA GLY A 201 33.77 -8.01 -11.92
C GLY A 201 32.92 -6.71 -11.92
N SER A 202 33.56 -5.63 -12.43
CA SER A 202 33.09 -4.32 -13.01
C SER A 202 32.05 -3.43 -12.30
N VAL A 203 32.36 -2.13 -12.19
CA VAL A 203 31.94 -1.26 -11.07
C VAL A 203 30.83 -0.21 -11.36
N ASP A 204 30.51 0.17 -12.61
CA ASP A 204 29.73 1.43 -12.83
C ASP A 204 28.23 1.29 -13.18
N GLU A 205 27.74 0.17 -13.70
CA GLU A 205 26.28 -0.04 -13.94
C GLU A 205 25.57 -0.77 -12.77
N ASP A 206 26.30 -1.06 -11.69
CA ASP A 206 25.88 -2.01 -10.68
C ASP A 206 25.11 -1.36 -9.51
N VAL A 207 25.19 -0.03 -9.32
CA VAL A 207 24.61 0.63 -8.12
C VAL A 207 23.09 0.66 -8.15
N ASP A 208 22.47 1.04 -9.28
CA ASP A 208 21.01 1.05 -9.41
C ASP A 208 20.45 -0.38 -9.38
N ARG A 209 21.14 -1.31 -10.03
CA ARG A 209 20.79 -2.73 -10.00
C ARG A 209 20.91 -3.31 -8.59
N GLU A 210 21.97 -2.97 -7.87
CA GLU A 210 22.18 -3.35 -6.47
C GLU A 210 21.06 -2.79 -5.60
N TYR A 211 20.68 -1.53 -5.79
CA TYR A 211 19.60 -0.93 -5.04
C TYR A 211 18.27 -1.63 -5.30
N LEU A 212 17.95 -1.93 -6.57
CA LEU A 212 16.75 -2.70 -6.94
C LEU A 212 16.75 -4.11 -6.33
N ASP A 213 17.88 -4.81 -6.36
CA ASP A 213 18.01 -6.14 -5.74
C ASP A 213 17.79 -6.09 -4.22
N ARG A 214 18.26 -5.02 -3.55
CA ARG A 214 18.00 -4.79 -2.12
C ARG A 214 16.53 -4.48 -1.85
N LEU A 215 15.84 -3.75 -2.74
CA LEU A 215 14.40 -3.52 -2.64
C LEU A 215 13.62 -4.84 -2.74
N ASP A 216 13.98 -5.71 -3.69
CA ASP A 216 13.39 -7.06 -3.83
C ASP A 216 13.66 -7.96 -2.61
N ALA A 217 14.83 -7.79 -1.99
CA ALA A 217 15.15 -8.45 -0.74
C ALA A 217 14.32 -7.92 0.45
N GLY A 218 13.68 -6.75 0.33
CA GLY A 218 12.73 -6.20 1.29
C GLY A 218 13.27 -5.02 2.10
N LEU A 219 14.25 -4.29 1.56
CA LEU A 219 14.85 -3.10 2.19
C LEU A 219 13.78 -2.05 2.56
N TYR A 220 12.88 -1.72 1.63
CA TYR A 220 11.82 -0.73 1.85
C TYR A 220 10.90 -1.12 3.02
N THR A 221 10.53 -2.41 3.10
CA THR A 221 9.70 -2.91 4.21
C THR A 221 10.43 -2.80 5.55
N LEU A 222 11.74 -3.11 5.59
CA LEU A 222 12.53 -2.97 6.80
C LEU A 222 12.65 -1.51 7.26
N GLN A 223 12.86 -0.58 6.33
CA GLN A 223 12.92 0.86 6.61
C GLN A 223 11.59 1.36 7.18
N ASN A 224 10.46 0.99 6.57
CA ASN A 224 9.14 1.37 7.09
C ASN A 224 8.87 0.81 8.49
N LEU A 225 9.21 -0.45 8.74
CA LEU A 225 9.10 -1.05 10.09
C LEU A 225 9.98 -0.34 11.11
N SER A 226 11.18 0.09 10.68
CA SER A 226 12.12 0.87 11.51
C SER A 226 11.52 2.20 11.94
N LEU A 227 10.97 2.94 10.98
CA LEU A 227 10.34 4.24 11.21
C LEU A 227 9.11 4.10 12.13
N ILE A 228 8.24 3.12 11.87
CA ILE A 228 7.07 2.85 12.72
C ILE A 228 7.50 2.51 14.15
N LEU A 229 8.49 1.63 14.33
CA LEU A 229 8.96 1.26 15.66
C LEU A 229 9.62 2.44 16.38
N ALA A 230 10.41 3.25 15.66
CA ALA A 230 11.02 4.45 16.21
C ALA A 230 9.96 5.43 16.72
N ASP A 231 8.97 5.75 15.89
CA ASP A 231 7.90 6.69 16.20
C ASP A 231 7.00 6.21 17.35
N VAL A 232 6.63 4.93 17.35
CA VAL A 232 5.83 4.35 18.46
C VAL A 232 6.64 4.35 19.76
N CYS A 233 7.95 4.06 19.70
CA CYS A 233 8.81 4.06 20.89
C CYS A 233 9.10 5.47 21.40
N THR A 234 9.16 6.51 20.55
CA THR A 234 9.34 7.89 21.00
C THR A 234 8.10 8.39 21.73
N HIS A 235 6.90 8.11 21.20
CA HIS A 235 5.64 8.62 21.75
C HIS A 235 5.02 7.75 22.85
N THR A 236 5.32 6.45 22.90
CA THR A 236 4.72 5.51 23.87
C THR A 236 5.79 4.83 24.73
N SER A 237 5.88 5.22 26.01
CA SER A 237 6.87 4.69 26.95
C SER A 237 6.73 3.18 27.15
N SER A 238 5.52 2.66 27.33
CA SER A 238 5.28 1.22 27.53
C SER A 238 5.69 0.38 26.32
N ALA A 239 5.45 0.87 25.10
CA ALA A 239 5.90 0.24 23.86
C ALA A 239 7.43 0.22 23.75
N ARG A 240 8.10 1.31 24.16
CA ARG A 240 9.57 1.38 24.22
C ARG A 240 10.16 0.32 25.15
N HIS A 241 9.57 0.15 26.34
CA HIS A 241 10.02 -0.88 27.29
C HIS A 241 9.82 -2.29 26.71
N ARG A 242 8.66 -2.56 26.09
CA ARG A 242 8.39 -3.83 25.41
C ARG A 242 9.40 -4.10 24.30
N ALA A 243 9.64 -3.12 23.43
CA ALA A 243 10.58 -3.24 22.32
C ALA A 243 12.00 -3.50 22.81
N SER A 244 12.46 -2.73 23.79
CA SER A 244 13.79 -2.89 24.40
C SER A 244 13.98 -4.29 25.00
N LYS A 245 12.95 -4.82 25.67
CA LYS A 245 12.96 -6.18 26.23
C LYS A 245 13.00 -7.25 25.14
N LEU A 246 12.19 -7.12 24.09
CA LEU A 246 12.18 -8.09 23.00
C LEU A 246 13.47 -8.09 22.19
N PHE A 247 14.04 -6.91 21.89
CA PHE A 247 15.33 -6.82 21.24
C PHE A 247 16.44 -7.42 22.10
N SER A 248 16.49 -7.13 23.41
CA SER A 248 17.52 -7.71 24.28
C SER A 248 17.40 -9.23 24.43
N MET A 249 16.18 -9.78 24.40
CA MET A 249 15.95 -11.22 24.46
C MET A 249 16.30 -11.93 23.14
N LYS A 250 15.93 -11.35 21.99
CA LYS A 250 16.10 -11.97 20.67
C LYS A 250 17.46 -11.70 20.01
N MET A 251 18.12 -10.59 20.33
CA MET A 251 19.41 -10.18 19.73
C MET A 251 20.62 -10.54 20.60
N LYS A 252 20.56 -11.63 21.40
CA LYS A 252 21.59 -12.06 22.37
C LYS A 252 23.03 -12.28 21.82
N GLN A 253 23.33 -11.95 20.57
CA GLN A 253 24.68 -11.99 19.98
C GLN A 253 25.18 -10.69 19.35
N GLU A 254 24.36 -9.64 19.22
CA GLU A 254 24.86 -8.30 18.87
C GLU A 254 24.75 -7.45 20.12
N LYS A 255 25.89 -6.97 20.64
CA LYS A 255 25.94 -6.04 21.75
C LYS A 255 25.10 -4.79 21.42
N ILE A 256 23.83 -4.79 21.81
CA ILE A 256 23.02 -3.57 21.99
C ILE A 256 23.51 -2.88 23.26
N SER A 257 24.82 -2.62 23.34
CA SER A 257 25.39 -1.77 24.37
C SER A 257 25.97 -0.56 23.66
N LYS A 258 25.24 0.56 23.81
CA LYS A 258 25.61 1.95 23.47
C LYS A 258 25.12 2.52 22.13
N VAL A 259 24.09 1.94 21.50
CA VAL A 259 23.39 2.59 20.39
C VAL A 259 21.95 2.85 20.86
N PRO A 260 21.55 4.10 21.18
CA PRO A 260 20.17 4.38 21.55
C PRO A 260 19.25 3.90 20.42
N LEU A 261 18.12 3.29 20.74
CA LEU A 261 17.17 2.73 19.76
C LEU A 261 16.86 3.72 18.62
N THR A 262 16.83 5.02 18.90
CA THR A 262 16.71 6.10 17.91
C THR A 262 17.76 6.07 16.81
N SER A 263 19.00 5.68 17.12
CA SER A 263 20.10 5.53 16.15
C SER A 263 20.14 4.17 15.43
N MET A 264 19.37 3.17 15.86
CA MET A 264 19.20 1.91 15.11
C MET A 264 18.20 2.06 13.95
N PHE A 265 17.32 3.06 13.98
CA PHE A 265 16.21 3.21 13.02
C PHE A 265 16.38 4.39 12.05
N LEU A 266 17.46 5.19 12.18
CA LEU A 266 17.71 6.42 11.41
C LEU A 266 19.02 6.39 10.61
N ARG A 267 19.45 5.22 10.13
CA ARG A 267 20.56 5.09 9.17
C ARG A 267 20.14 4.30 7.96
#